data_AF-A0A4V6DYV8-F1
#
_entry.id   AF-A0A4V6DYV8-F1
#
_cell.length_a   1.000
_cell.length_b   1.000
_cell.length_c   1.000
_cell.angle_alpha   90.00
_cell.angle_beta   90.00
_cell.angle_gamma   90.00
#
_symmetry.space_group_name_H-M   'P 1'
#
loop_
_entity.id
_entity.type
_entity.pdbx_description
1 polymer ?
#
loop_
_entity_poly.entity_id
_entity_poly.type
_entity_poly.pdbx_seq_one_letter_code
_entity_poly.pdbx_strand_id
1 'polypeptide(L)'
;PSRGLGLEEAVDDAVEEVRQLLYAGRVTLITYVVAVALVAIGGWQGYGAVTEGASSLPLPTQAAVFVHAAVSWFAAAGVTSSLGQVTDEYLDDAFRWRYLNAPFYVLAISVVLHAVSGFFLPGEGAMAITDLAIALTAGTLLGVLSTLTFAIAENRFPAGAEAA
;
A
#
# COMPACT_ATOMS: atom_id res chain seq x y z
N PRO A 1 -34.75 -0.75 -5.28
CA PRO A 1 -34.52 0.01 -4.04
C PRO A 1 -33.79 -0.87 -3.00
N SER A 2 -32.46 -0.91 -3.04
CA SER A 2 -31.59 -1.58 -2.04
C SER A 2 -30.08 -1.32 -2.23
N ARG A 3 -29.68 -0.30 -3.01
CA ARG A 3 -28.26 0.02 -3.25
C ARG A 3 -27.70 1.14 -2.34
N GLY A 4 -28.47 1.58 -1.33
CA GLY A 4 -28.12 2.74 -0.51
C GLY A 4 -27.48 2.42 0.86
N LEU A 5 -27.92 1.34 1.52
CA LEU A 5 -27.65 1.17 2.96
C LEU A 5 -26.19 0.81 3.29
N GLY A 6 -25.52 0.00 2.46
CA GLY A 6 -24.14 -0.40 2.74
C GLY A 6 -23.07 0.68 2.51
N LEU A 7 -23.39 1.74 1.76
CA LEU A 7 -22.49 2.90 1.62
C LEU A 7 -22.66 3.87 2.79
N GLU A 8 -23.87 4.00 3.32
CA GLU A 8 -24.17 4.88 4.46
C GLU A 8 -23.54 4.32 5.74
N GLU A 9 -23.64 3.01 5.97
CA GLU A 9 -22.98 2.33 7.09
C GLU A 9 -21.45 2.39 7.00
N ALA A 10 -20.87 2.22 5.81
CA ALA A 10 -19.41 2.36 5.62
C ALA A 10 -18.92 3.81 5.83
N VAL A 11 -19.76 4.79 5.52
CA VAL A 11 -19.46 6.22 5.76
C VAL A 11 -19.58 6.54 7.25
N ASP A 12 -20.62 6.06 7.93
CA ASP A 12 -20.81 6.29 9.37
C ASP A 12 -19.69 5.63 10.20
N ASP A 13 -19.29 4.39 9.86
CA ASP A 13 -18.16 3.72 10.51
C ASP A 13 -16.84 4.47 10.29
N ALA A 14 -16.60 4.95 9.05
CA ALA A 14 -15.42 5.74 8.74
C ALA A 14 -15.40 7.08 9.51
N VAL A 15 -16.56 7.72 9.69
CA VAL A 15 -16.69 8.97 10.44
C VAL A 15 -16.45 8.76 11.93
N GLU A 16 -16.94 7.67 12.50
CA GLU A 16 -16.75 7.34 13.91
C GLU A 16 -15.28 6.97 14.22
N GLU A 17 -14.63 6.24 13.32
CA GLU A 17 -13.20 5.92 13.42
C GLU A 17 -12.32 7.17 13.27
N VAL A 18 -12.68 8.08 12.35
CA VAL A 18 -12.04 9.40 12.23
C VAL A 18 -12.20 10.22 13.51
N ARG A 19 -13.36 10.20 14.18
CA ARG A 19 -13.55 10.89 15.47
C ARG A 19 -12.69 10.29 16.57
N GLN A 20 -12.65 8.97 16.71
CA GLN A 20 -11.79 8.32 17.72
C GLN A 20 -10.30 8.62 17.50
N LEU A 21 -9.85 8.63 16.24
CA LEU A 21 -8.48 8.98 15.87
C LEU A 21 -8.16 10.46 16.11
N LEU A 22 -9.11 11.37 15.83
CA LEU A 22 -9.00 12.82 16.09
C LEU A 22 -8.89 13.16 17.58
N TYR A 23 -9.57 12.41 18.44
CA TYR A 23 -9.49 12.58 19.89
C TYR A 23 -8.18 12.04 20.50
N ALA A 24 -7.49 11.14 19.81
CA ALA A 24 -6.28 10.48 20.33
C ALA A 24 -4.98 11.25 20.06
N GLY A 25 -4.96 12.26 19.19
CA GLY A 25 -3.76 13.07 18.90
C GLY A 25 -2.59 12.31 18.26
N ARG A 26 -2.88 11.15 17.66
CA ARG A 26 -1.92 10.18 17.13
C ARG A 26 -1.38 10.57 15.74
N VAL A 27 -0.12 10.23 15.45
CA VAL A 27 0.51 10.51 14.13
C VAL A 27 -0.16 9.70 13.02
N THR A 28 -0.66 8.49 13.33
CA THR A 28 -1.45 7.65 12.41
C THR A 28 -2.62 8.36 11.77
N LEU A 29 -3.27 9.29 12.48
CA LEU A 29 -4.42 10.00 11.95
C LEU A 29 -4.06 10.81 10.70
N ILE A 30 -3.01 11.63 10.79
CA ILE A 30 -2.59 12.51 9.69
C ILE A 30 -2.15 11.65 8.50
N THR A 31 -1.39 10.58 8.77
CA THR A 31 -0.91 9.70 7.69
C THR A 31 -2.05 8.91 7.05
N TYR A 32 -3.10 8.54 7.78
CA TYR A 32 -4.28 7.88 7.22
C TYR A 32 -5.08 8.82 6.32
N VAL A 33 -5.29 10.07 6.74
CA VAL A 33 -5.94 11.08 5.88
C VAL A 33 -5.17 11.26 4.57
N VAL A 34 -3.84 11.36 4.66
CA VAL A 34 -2.98 11.44 3.46
C VAL A 34 -3.08 10.16 2.62
N ALA A 35 -3.07 8.98 3.24
CA ALA A 35 -3.20 7.71 2.53
C ALA A 35 -4.52 7.59 1.77
N VAL A 36 -5.65 8.00 2.39
CA VAL A 36 -6.97 8.04 1.73
C VAL A 36 -6.96 8.99 0.53
N ALA A 37 -6.38 10.18 0.68
CA ALA A 37 -6.24 11.12 -0.43
C ALA A 37 -5.40 10.55 -1.57
N LEU A 38 -4.28 9.89 -1.26
CA LEU A 38 -3.42 9.23 -2.25
C LEU A 38 -4.17 8.08 -2.97
N VAL A 39 -4.95 7.27 -2.25
CA VAL A 39 -5.79 6.23 -2.86
C VAL A 39 -6.82 6.84 -3.80
N ALA A 40 -7.49 7.92 -3.41
CA ALA A 40 -8.46 8.60 -4.26
C ALA A 40 -7.81 9.13 -5.56
N ILE A 41 -6.62 9.74 -5.45
CA ILE A 41 -5.84 10.21 -6.61
C ILE A 41 -5.45 9.04 -7.52
N GLY A 42 -4.93 7.95 -6.94
CA GLY A 42 -4.57 6.74 -7.69
C GLY A 42 -5.76 6.13 -8.43
N GLY A 43 -6.91 6.03 -7.75
CA GLY A 43 -8.15 5.55 -8.34
C GLY A 43 -8.64 6.43 -9.49
N TRP A 44 -8.56 7.76 -9.33
CA TRP A 44 -8.90 8.70 -10.40
C TRP A 44 -7.99 8.57 -11.61
N GLN A 45 -6.67 8.47 -11.41
CA GLN A 45 -5.72 8.28 -12.50
C GLN A 45 -5.88 6.93 -13.21
N GLY A 46 -6.10 5.86 -12.45
CA GLY A 46 -6.39 4.54 -13.01
C GLY A 46 -7.68 4.53 -13.84
N TYR A 47 -8.73 5.16 -13.33
CA TYR A 47 -9.99 5.31 -14.06
C TYR A 47 -9.80 6.10 -15.36
N GLY A 48 -9.11 7.25 -15.30
CA GLY A 48 -8.77 8.06 -16.47
C GLY A 48 -8.05 7.24 -17.54
N ALA A 49 -6.98 6.53 -17.15
CA ALA A 49 -6.19 5.69 -18.05
C ALA A 49 -7.04 4.62 -18.77
N VAL A 50 -8.01 4.02 -18.07
CA VAL A 50 -8.93 3.06 -18.70
C VAL A 50 -9.86 3.75 -19.68
N THR A 51 -10.50 4.85 -19.28
CA THR A 51 -11.48 5.52 -20.13
C THR A 51 -10.89 6.15 -21.39
N GLU A 52 -9.66 6.65 -21.30
CA GLU A 52 -8.96 7.33 -22.40
C GLU A 52 -8.35 6.37 -23.41
N GLY A 53 -7.82 5.22 -22.96
CA GLY A 53 -6.99 4.35 -23.80
C GLY A 53 -7.38 2.87 -23.86
N ALA A 54 -8.24 2.38 -22.96
CA ALA A 54 -8.49 0.95 -22.81
C ALA A 54 -9.98 0.56 -22.75
N SER A 55 -10.91 1.49 -22.87
CA SER A 55 -12.34 1.27 -22.66
C SER A 55 -12.96 0.22 -23.60
N SER A 56 -12.38 0.04 -24.79
CA SER A 56 -12.79 -0.99 -25.76
C SER A 56 -12.04 -2.33 -25.62
N LEU A 57 -11.08 -2.43 -24.70
CA LEU A 57 -10.26 -3.63 -24.51
C LEU A 57 -10.95 -4.64 -23.56
N PRO A 58 -10.51 -5.91 -23.54
CA PRO A 58 -11.02 -6.88 -22.58
C PRO A 58 -10.81 -6.44 -21.11
N LEU A 59 -11.72 -6.86 -20.23
CA LEU A 59 -11.66 -6.52 -18.79
C LEU A 59 -10.30 -6.79 -18.12
N PRO A 60 -9.58 -7.91 -18.40
CA PRO A 60 -8.26 -8.12 -17.82
C PRO A 60 -7.24 -7.03 -18.22
N THR A 61 -7.28 -6.57 -19.46
CA THR A 61 -6.41 -5.49 -19.95
C THR A 61 -6.80 -4.15 -19.34
N GLN A 62 -8.10 -3.87 -19.19
CA GLN A 62 -8.57 -2.68 -18.48
C GLN A 62 -8.09 -2.67 -17.02
N ALA A 63 -8.18 -3.80 -16.32
CA ALA A 63 -7.68 -3.94 -14.96
C ALA A 63 -6.17 -3.72 -14.88
N ALA A 64 -5.41 -4.26 -15.83
CA ALA A 64 -3.96 -4.04 -15.92
C ALA A 64 -3.62 -2.56 -16.11
N VAL A 65 -4.30 -1.88 -17.05
CA VAL A 65 -4.12 -0.43 -17.29
C VAL A 65 -4.45 0.39 -16.04
N PHE A 66 -5.57 0.09 -15.37
CA PHE A 66 -5.95 0.74 -14.11
C PHE A 66 -4.87 0.56 -13.04
N VAL A 67 -4.47 -0.69 -12.78
CA VAL A 67 -3.49 -1.01 -11.72
C VAL A 67 -2.16 -0.35 -12.04
N HIS A 68 -1.69 -0.41 -13.28
CA HIS A 68 -0.40 0.16 -13.66
C HIS A 68 -0.34 1.67 -13.45
N ALA A 69 -1.43 2.39 -13.74
CA ALA A 69 -1.53 3.82 -13.52
C ALA A 69 -1.73 4.20 -12.03
N ALA A 70 -2.41 3.35 -11.25
CA ALA A 70 -2.76 3.64 -9.86
C ALA A 70 -1.70 3.20 -8.83
N VAL A 71 -0.89 2.17 -9.15
CA VAL A 71 -0.06 1.45 -8.16
C VAL A 71 0.94 2.34 -7.43
N SER A 72 1.53 3.35 -8.08
CA SER A 72 2.49 4.26 -7.43
C SER A 72 1.84 5.10 -6.32
N TRP A 73 0.58 5.51 -6.53
CA TRP A 73 -0.20 6.22 -5.52
C TRP A 73 -0.62 5.32 -4.37
N PHE A 74 -1.01 4.08 -4.66
CA PHE A 74 -1.32 3.09 -3.63
C PHE A 74 -0.07 2.71 -2.82
N ALA A 75 1.09 2.61 -3.47
CA ALA A 75 2.37 2.41 -2.81
C ALA A 75 2.67 3.54 -1.84
N ALA A 76 2.54 4.80 -2.30
CA ALA A 76 2.72 5.97 -1.46
C ALA A 76 1.74 5.96 -0.27
N ALA A 77 0.47 5.64 -0.50
CA ALA A 77 -0.53 5.54 0.55
C ALA A 77 -0.15 4.52 1.64
N GLY A 78 0.21 3.30 1.23
CA GLY A 78 0.58 2.23 2.16
C GLY A 78 1.88 2.52 2.91
N VAL A 79 2.89 3.13 2.27
CA VAL A 79 4.13 3.54 2.95
C VAL A 79 3.83 4.65 3.95
N THR A 80 3.06 5.66 3.57
CA THR A 80 2.69 6.76 4.48
C THR A 80 1.93 6.26 5.70
N SER A 81 0.89 5.43 5.51
CA SER A 81 0.09 4.91 6.63
C SER A 81 0.91 4.00 7.55
N SER A 82 1.73 3.11 6.99
CA SER A 82 2.58 2.21 7.78
C SER A 82 3.65 2.95 8.59
N LEU A 83 4.23 4.03 8.05
CA LEU A 83 5.16 4.87 8.81
C LEU A 83 4.48 5.60 9.95
N GLY A 84 3.23 6.05 9.78
CA GLY A 84 2.45 6.63 10.88
C GLY A 84 2.23 5.62 12.01
N GLN A 85 1.85 4.39 11.66
CA GLN A 85 1.66 3.29 12.63
C GLN A 85 2.94 2.97 13.39
N VAL A 86 4.05 2.83 12.67
CA VAL A 86 5.37 2.60 13.29
C VAL A 86 5.76 3.73 14.24
N THR A 87 5.46 4.98 13.86
CA THR A 87 5.76 6.15 14.68
C THR A 87 4.96 6.12 15.97
N ASP A 88 3.65 5.84 15.91
CA ASP A 88 2.83 5.74 17.11
C ASP A 88 3.27 4.58 18.02
N GLU A 89 3.58 3.40 17.47
CA GLU A 89 4.10 2.28 18.26
C GLU A 89 5.44 2.59 18.94
N TYR A 90 6.27 3.42 18.31
CA TYR A 90 7.51 3.93 18.90
C TYR A 90 7.25 4.93 20.03
N LEU A 91 6.26 5.81 19.87
CA LEU A 91 5.89 6.79 20.88
C LEU A 91 5.16 6.16 22.09
N ASP A 92 4.47 5.04 21.88
CA ASP A 92 3.72 4.31 22.90
C ASP A 92 4.56 3.22 23.62
N ASP A 93 5.89 3.21 23.46
CA ASP A 93 6.83 2.20 24.00
C ASP A 93 6.48 0.73 23.66
N ALA A 94 5.61 0.52 22.66
CA ALA A 94 5.13 -0.78 22.21
C ALA A 94 5.86 -1.29 20.96
N PHE A 95 6.91 -0.59 20.53
CA PHE A 95 7.65 -0.82 19.31
C PHE A 95 8.35 -2.18 19.27
N ARG A 96 8.36 -2.78 18.07
CA ARG A 96 9.15 -3.97 17.74
C ARG A 96 9.81 -3.76 16.39
N TRP A 97 11.05 -4.21 16.23
CA TRP A 97 11.79 -4.06 14.98
C TRP A 97 11.07 -4.68 13.79
N ARG A 98 10.32 -5.78 14.02
CA ARG A 98 9.51 -6.41 12.98
C ARG A 98 8.41 -5.52 12.40
N TYR A 99 7.98 -4.46 13.07
CA TYR A 99 6.95 -3.55 12.56
C TYR A 99 7.46 -2.68 11.41
N LEU A 100 8.77 -2.42 11.38
CA LEU A 100 9.42 -1.74 10.25
C LEU A 100 9.34 -2.52 8.94
N ASN A 101 8.95 -3.81 8.97
CA ASN A 101 8.71 -4.58 7.74
C ASN A 101 7.53 -4.07 6.91
N ALA A 102 6.53 -3.46 7.55
CA ALA A 102 5.29 -3.06 6.89
C ALA A 102 5.52 -2.18 5.63
N PRO A 103 6.29 -1.07 5.69
CA PRO A 103 6.56 -0.26 4.49
C PRO A 103 7.31 -1.02 3.40
N PHE A 104 8.21 -1.94 3.75
CA PHE A 104 8.94 -2.75 2.75
C PHE A 104 8.02 -3.75 2.06
N TYR A 105 7.06 -4.35 2.77
CA TYR A 105 6.06 -5.21 2.13
C TYR A 105 5.19 -4.42 1.15
N VAL A 106 4.79 -3.20 1.49
CA VAL A 106 4.06 -2.32 0.56
C VAL A 106 4.89 -2.08 -0.70
N LEU A 107 6.18 -1.74 -0.56
CA LEU A 107 7.07 -1.54 -1.70
C LEU A 107 7.24 -2.81 -2.55
N ALA A 108 7.47 -3.97 -1.93
CA ALA A 108 7.59 -5.25 -2.61
C ALA A 108 6.34 -5.59 -3.42
N ILE A 109 5.16 -5.46 -2.80
CA ILE A 109 3.87 -5.70 -3.45
C ILE A 109 3.67 -4.71 -4.60
N SER A 110 4.03 -3.45 -4.41
CA SER A 110 3.88 -2.41 -5.43
C SER A 110 4.76 -2.68 -6.65
N VAL A 111 6.00 -3.13 -6.46
CA VAL A 111 6.89 -3.56 -7.56
C VAL A 111 6.28 -4.72 -8.32
N VAL A 112 5.77 -5.74 -7.61
CA VAL A 112 5.12 -6.90 -8.23
C VAL A 112 3.88 -6.49 -9.01
N LEU A 113 3.00 -5.68 -8.42
CA LEU A 113 1.79 -5.19 -9.08
C LEU A 113 2.11 -4.33 -10.31
N HIS A 114 3.11 -3.45 -10.22
CA HIS A 114 3.56 -2.62 -11.33
C HIS A 114 4.08 -3.48 -12.50
N ALA A 115 4.89 -4.50 -12.20
CA ALA A 115 5.45 -5.38 -13.21
C ALA A 115 4.40 -6.28 -13.85
N VAL A 116 3.56 -6.94 -13.04
CA VAL A 116 2.50 -7.83 -13.53
C VAL A 116 1.49 -7.05 -14.36
N SER A 117 1.04 -5.88 -13.89
CA SER A 117 0.14 -5.03 -14.68
C SER A 117 0.81 -4.53 -15.96
N GLY A 118 2.08 -4.14 -15.89
CA GLY A 118 2.89 -3.72 -17.04
C GLY A 118 3.00 -4.79 -18.13
N PHE A 119 3.12 -6.06 -17.74
CA PHE A 119 3.18 -7.18 -18.68
C PHE A 119 1.88 -7.34 -19.51
N PHE A 120 0.73 -6.99 -18.94
CA PHE A 120 -0.56 -7.06 -19.60
C PHE A 120 -0.97 -5.77 -20.33
N LEU A 121 -0.11 -4.74 -20.34
CA LEU A 121 -0.38 -3.52 -21.09
C LEU A 121 -0.36 -3.78 -22.61
N PRO A 122 -1.17 -3.06 -23.39
CA PRO A 122 -1.17 -3.17 -24.84
C PRO A 122 -0.01 -2.39 -25.48
N GLY A 123 0.45 -2.84 -26.65
CA GLY A 123 1.36 -2.10 -27.52
C GLY A 123 2.75 -1.89 -26.92
N GLU A 124 3.34 -0.72 -27.17
CA GLU A 124 4.69 -0.35 -26.71
C GLU A 124 4.80 -0.18 -25.19
N GLY A 125 3.67 -0.14 -24.47
CA GLY A 125 3.64 -0.12 -23.00
C GLY A 125 3.85 -1.50 -22.36
N ALA A 126 3.81 -2.58 -23.15
CA ALA A 126 3.96 -3.94 -22.62
C ALA A 126 5.37 -4.17 -22.05
N MET A 127 5.43 -4.61 -20.79
CA MET A 127 6.69 -4.97 -20.15
C MET A 127 7.25 -6.28 -20.73
N ALA A 128 8.56 -6.33 -21.00
CA ALA A 128 9.21 -7.54 -21.47
C ALA A 128 9.22 -8.62 -20.38
N ILE A 129 9.20 -9.90 -20.79
CA ILE A 129 9.20 -11.03 -19.85
C ILE A 129 10.45 -11.04 -18.95
N THR A 130 11.58 -10.57 -19.46
CA THR A 130 12.83 -10.44 -18.70
C THR A 130 12.70 -9.38 -17.61
N ASP A 131 12.12 -8.22 -17.93
CA ASP A 131 11.93 -7.13 -16.96
C ASP A 131 10.92 -7.54 -15.88
N LEU A 132 9.84 -8.25 -16.28
CA LEU A 132 8.91 -8.86 -15.34
C LEU A 132 9.63 -9.81 -14.38
N ALA A 133 10.45 -10.74 -14.91
CA ALA A 133 11.18 -11.70 -14.08
C ALA A 133 12.13 -11.02 -13.10
N ILE A 134 12.85 -9.97 -13.54
CA ILE A 134 13.72 -9.16 -12.70
C ILE A 134 12.92 -8.49 -11.60
N ALA A 135 11.81 -7.82 -11.94
CA ALA A 135 10.98 -7.11 -10.98
C ALA A 135 10.34 -8.04 -9.94
N LEU A 136 9.84 -9.20 -10.37
CA LEU A 136 9.29 -10.22 -9.45
C LEU A 136 10.36 -10.75 -8.50
N THR A 137 11.56 -11.03 -9.02
CA THR A 137 12.69 -11.49 -8.21
C THR A 137 13.13 -10.41 -7.22
N ALA A 138 13.29 -9.17 -7.68
CA ALA A 138 13.67 -8.05 -6.85
C ALA A 138 12.64 -7.76 -5.76
N GLY A 139 11.34 -7.75 -6.09
CA GLY A 139 10.25 -7.57 -5.13
C GLY A 139 10.22 -8.69 -4.07
N THR A 140 10.40 -9.94 -4.50
CA THR A 140 10.46 -11.09 -3.58
C THR A 140 11.66 -10.99 -2.64
N LEU A 141 12.84 -10.69 -3.18
CA LEU A 141 14.05 -10.51 -2.38
C LEU A 141 13.92 -9.35 -1.40
N LEU A 142 13.35 -8.22 -1.82
CA LEU A 142 13.11 -7.07 -0.95
C LEU A 142 12.22 -7.43 0.24
N GLY A 143 11.13 -8.15 0.00
CA GLY A 143 10.25 -8.63 1.07
C GLY A 143 10.96 -9.57 2.04
N VAL A 144 11.60 -10.63 1.53
CA VAL A 144 12.26 -11.65 2.36
C VAL A 144 13.46 -11.07 3.13
N LEU A 145 14.32 -10.29 2.47
CA LEU A 145 15.49 -9.68 3.10
C LEU A 145 15.10 -8.64 4.14
N SER A 146 14.00 -7.90 3.93
CA SER A 146 13.44 -7.02 4.96
C SER A 146 13.09 -7.84 6.21
N THR A 147 12.28 -8.90 6.07
CA THR A 147 11.85 -9.74 7.19
C THR A 147 13.04 -10.27 7.97
N LEU A 148 14.06 -10.79 7.27
CA LEU A 148 15.27 -11.34 7.88
C LEU A 148 16.06 -10.26 8.61
N THR A 149 16.29 -9.10 7.97
CA THR A 149 17.01 -7.98 8.56
C THR A 149 16.37 -7.54 9.89
N PHE A 150 15.05 -7.34 9.89
CA PHE A 150 14.35 -6.88 11.09
C PHE A 150 14.18 -7.98 12.15
N ALA A 151 14.07 -9.25 11.75
CA ALA A 151 14.11 -10.37 12.69
C ALA A 151 15.49 -10.50 13.37
N ILE A 152 16.57 -10.27 12.63
CA ILE A 152 17.93 -10.24 13.19
C ILE A 152 18.09 -9.04 14.13
N ALA A 153 17.57 -7.86 13.75
CA ALA A 153 17.59 -6.67 14.60
C ALA A 153 16.87 -6.90 15.93
N GLU A 154 15.68 -7.52 15.91
CA GLU A 154 14.92 -7.89 17.12
C GLU A 154 15.73 -8.78 18.06
N ASN A 155 16.40 -9.81 17.52
CA ASN A 155 17.23 -10.71 18.31
C ASN A 155 18.49 -10.03 18.91
N ARG A 156 18.97 -8.95 18.29
CA ARG A 156 20.17 -8.22 18.74
C ARG A 156 19.84 -7.06 19.68
N PHE A 157 18.68 -6.45 19.51
CA PHE A 157 18.23 -5.27 20.24
C PHE A 157 16.76 -5.47 20.66
N PRO A 158 16.46 -6.27 21.69
CA PRO A 158 15.07 -6.47 22.12
C PRO A 158 14.41 -5.12 22.45
N ALA A 159 13.36 -4.76 21.72
CA ALA A 159 12.64 -3.52 21.95
C ALA A 159 11.66 -3.74 23.12
N GLY A 160 12.11 -3.46 24.35
CA GLY A 160 11.25 -3.27 25.54
C GLY A 160 11.26 -4.38 26.62
N ALA A 161 11.77 -4.00 27.81
CA ALA A 161 11.44 -4.44 29.18
C ALA A 161 11.85 -5.83 29.75
N GLU A 162 12.90 -6.49 29.26
CA GLU A 162 13.50 -7.66 29.96
C GLU A 162 15.02 -7.48 30.21
N ALA A 163 15.43 -6.26 30.54
CA ALA A 163 16.78 -5.94 30.98
C ALA A 163 16.75 -5.02 32.21
N ALA A 164 16.18 -5.51 33.31
CA ALA A 164 16.41 -5.01 34.66
C ALA A 164 16.17 -6.13 35.68
#